data_AF-A0AAW0DMC7-F1
#
_entry.id   AF-A0AAW0DMC7-F1
#
_cell.length_a   1.000
_cell.length_b   1.000
_cell.length_c   1.000
_cell.angle_alpha   90.00
_cell.angle_beta   90.00
_cell.angle_gamma   90.00
#
_symmetry.space_group_name_H-M   'P 1'
#
loop_
_entity.id
_entity.type
_entity.pdbx_description
1 polymer ?
#
loop_
_entity_poly.entity_id
_entity_poly.type
_entity_poly.pdbx_seq_one_letter_code
_entity_poly.pdbx_strand_id
1 'polypeptide(L)'
;MPKYEGEKLNDENWRYFSFGFLAFARTRNTEGIYDGTDVKPLTGPNSKGVRNWESRAATAAADLIAAVDKEQYKHLRGVDGNAREMWRTLELFHTSGDETQDSLTTWNAFSSAMYTDHSIPLKSFIGTILELADQLNTIFNDPPSDSQIIARILASLPFPQFDNVIRFINGDSRRDDRAWVIAELLKEERILRRSGQLTSTPPSIMTAVTPLQCSNCKRRGHTHPDCFHPGGGKEGQFPEWYNKRGPRGAQPSRPDDHVQVPTANTVITGSVMALSASARSFLRQREIVDDATIYFTEAEPIELAV
;
A
#
# COMPACT_ATOMS: atom_id res chain seq x y z
N MET A 1 29.21 5.38 3.16
CA MET A 1 28.35 5.69 1.99
C MET A 1 26.91 5.41 2.37
N PRO A 2 25.95 6.26 1.96
CA PRO A 2 24.53 6.04 2.25
C PRO A 2 24.08 4.73 1.61
N LYS A 3 23.35 3.93 2.38
CA LYS A 3 22.76 2.67 1.92
C LYS A 3 21.32 2.95 1.49
N TYR A 4 20.78 2.12 0.61
CA TYR A 4 19.35 2.15 0.36
C TYR A 4 18.61 1.74 1.66
N GLU A 5 17.73 2.60 2.13
CA GLU A 5 16.97 2.41 3.39
C GLU A 5 15.52 1.96 3.15
N GLY A 6 15.11 1.80 1.88
CA GLY A 6 13.79 1.30 1.54
C GLY A 6 13.64 -0.21 1.74
N GLU A 7 12.41 -0.69 1.59
CA GLU A 7 12.12 -2.12 1.60
C GLU A 7 12.85 -2.82 0.44
N LYS A 8 13.41 -4.00 0.71
CA LYS A 8 14.13 -4.77 -0.31
C LYS A 8 13.17 -5.31 -1.35
N LEU A 9 13.65 -5.48 -2.59
CA LEU A 9 12.85 -6.07 -3.66
C LEU A 9 12.43 -7.51 -3.31
N ASN A 10 11.13 -7.77 -3.34
CA ASN A 10 10.49 -9.07 -3.25
C ASN A 10 9.54 -9.27 -4.46
N ASP A 11 8.80 -10.38 -4.49
CA ASP A 11 7.91 -10.71 -5.62
C ASP A 11 6.72 -9.73 -5.77
N GLU A 12 6.36 -8.98 -4.73
CA GLU A 12 5.12 -8.19 -4.66
C GLU A 12 5.35 -6.67 -4.71
N ASN A 13 6.56 -6.19 -4.42
CA ASN A 13 6.81 -4.76 -4.18
C ASN A 13 7.60 -4.04 -5.28
N TRP A 14 7.73 -4.65 -6.47
CA TRP A 14 8.52 -4.09 -7.59
C TRP A 14 8.21 -2.62 -7.88
N ARG A 15 6.94 -2.20 -7.87
CA ARG A 15 6.55 -0.81 -8.18
C ARG A 15 7.07 0.19 -7.14
N TYR A 16 6.88 -0.10 -5.86
CA TYR A 16 7.35 0.75 -4.77
C TYR A 16 8.89 0.73 -4.68
N PHE A 17 9.47 -0.45 -4.85
CA PHE A 17 10.91 -0.65 -4.89
C PHE A 17 11.55 0.14 -6.03
N SER A 18 11.07 -0.02 -7.27
CA SER A 18 11.68 0.61 -8.45
C SER A 18 11.65 2.14 -8.35
N PHE A 19 10.52 2.71 -7.92
CA PHE A 19 10.41 4.14 -7.67
C PHE A 19 11.38 4.63 -6.58
N GLY A 20 11.40 3.98 -5.41
CA GLY A 20 12.27 4.36 -4.30
C GLY A 20 13.75 4.17 -4.62
N PHE A 21 14.09 3.10 -5.33
CA PHE A 21 15.45 2.76 -5.71
C PHE A 21 15.99 3.73 -6.78
N LEU A 22 15.20 4.09 -7.79
CA LEU A 22 15.61 5.10 -8.78
C LEU A 22 15.79 6.48 -8.13
N ALA A 23 14.93 6.85 -7.17
CA ALA A 23 15.13 8.07 -6.38
C ALA A 23 16.45 8.03 -5.60
N PHE A 24 16.81 6.89 -5.02
CA PHE A 24 18.13 6.69 -4.39
C PHE A 24 19.28 6.77 -5.41
N ALA A 25 19.15 6.12 -6.58
CA ALA A 25 20.16 6.14 -7.65
C ALA A 25 20.46 7.56 -8.17
N ARG A 26 19.44 8.44 -8.22
CA ARG A 26 19.61 9.87 -8.52
C ARG A 26 20.56 10.55 -7.55
N THR A 27 20.42 10.30 -6.25
CA THR A 27 21.31 10.89 -5.24
C THR A 27 22.77 10.45 -5.38
N ARG A 28 23.02 9.31 -6.05
CA ARG A 28 24.35 8.75 -6.31
C ARG A 28 24.86 9.00 -7.72
N ASN A 29 24.09 9.69 -8.56
CA ASN A 29 24.39 9.94 -9.96
C ASN A 29 24.66 8.65 -10.76
N THR A 30 23.87 7.61 -10.49
CA THR A 30 23.93 6.29 -11.14
C THR A 30 22.63 5.91 -11.87
N GLU A 31 21.57 6.72 -11.78
CA GLU A 31 20.29 6.45 -12.50
C GLU A 31 20.52 6.19 -13.99
N GLY A 32 21.34 7.02 -14.63
CA GLY A 32 21.66 6.92 -16.05
C GLY A 32 22.30 5.58 -16.47
N ILE A 33 22.85 4.82 -15.52
CA ILE A 33 23.42 3.50 -15.79
C ILE A 33 22.31 2.45 -15.97
N TYR A 34 21.21 2.57 -15.21
CA TYR A 34 20.10 1.61 -15.25
C TYR A 34 19.20 1.85 -16.47
N ASP A 35 18.87 3.11 -16.78
CA ASP A 35 18.07 3.47 -17.96
C ASP A 35 18.85 3.32 -19.28
N GLY A 36 20.19 3.31 -19.20
CA GLY A 36 21.09 3.20 -20.34
C GLY A 36 21.39 4.50 -21.07
N THR A 37 21.04 5.66 -20.50
CA THR A 37 21.38 6.99 -21.01
C THR A 37 22.86 7.34 -20.75
N ASP A 38 23.44 6.83 -19.66
CA ASP A 38 24.85 6.97 -19.31
C ASP A 38 25.66 5.83 -19.94
N VAL A 39 25.97 5.99 -21.22
CA VAL A 39 26.71 5.01 -22.02
C VAL A 39 28.22 5.08 -21.76
N LYS A 40 28.89 3.93 -21.84
CA LYS A 40 30.34 3.85 -21.73
C LYS A 40 30.99 4.75 -22.79
N PRO A 41 31.88 5.69 -22.40
CA PRO A 41 32.57 6.55 -23.36
C PRO A 41 33.40 5.71 -24.35
N LEU A 42 33.38 6.09 -25.63
CA LEU A 42 34.16 5.45 -26.71
C LEU A 42 35.65 5.81 -26.70
N THR A 43 36.11 6.51 -25.66
CA THR A 43 37.52 6.87 -25.50
C THR A 43 38.36 5.66 -25.11
N GLY A 44 39.69 5.78 -25.18
CA GLY A 44 40.59 4.69 -24.83
C GLY A 44 40.30 4.11 -23.42
N PRO A 45 40.53 2.81 -23.19
CA PRO A 45 40.13 2.10 -21.97
C PRO A 45 40.77 2.68 -20.70
N ASN A 46 41.93 3.33 -20.82
CA ASN A 46 42.63 3.98 -19.72
C ASN A 46 42.27 5.46 -19.53
N SER A 47 41.31 5.98 -20.29
CA SER A 47 40.86 7.35 -20.13
C SER A 47 40.18 7.56 -18.78
N LYS A 48 40.32 8.77 -18.22
CA LYS A 48 39.66 9.16 -16.97
C LYS A 48 38.14 8.99 -17.04
N GLY A 49 37.55 9.24 -18.22
CA GLY A 49 36.12 9.07 -18.48
C GLY A 49 35.67 7.61 -18.34
N VAL A 50 36.37 6.68 -19.00
CA VAL A 50 36.05 5.24 -18.93
C VAL A 50 36.19 4.71 -17.51
N ARG A 51 37.29 5.02 -16.81
CA ARG A 51 37.51 4.57 -15.42
C ARG A 51 36.44 5.10 -14.46
N ASN A 52 36.03 6.36 -14.63
CA ASN A 52 34.97 6.94 -13.81
C ASN A 52 33.62 6.29 -14.10
N TRP A 53 33.31 6.03 -15.37
CA TRP A 53 32.10 5.31 -15.76
C TRP A 53 32.09 3.88 -15.19
N GLU A 54 33.19 3.13 -15.32
CA GLU A 54 33.31 1.77 -14.77
C GLU A 54 33.15 1.75 -13.25
N SER A 55 33.72 2.73 -12.54
CA SER A 55 33.54 2.85 -11.09
C SER A 55 32.08 3.11 -10.70
N ARG A 56 31.36 3.94 -11.46
CA ARG A 56 29.93 4.19 -11.23
C ARG A 56 29.08 2.97 -11.58
N ALA A 57 29.38 2.28 -12.67
CA ALA A 57 28.70 1.06 -13.08
C ALA A 57 28.86 -0.07 -12.05
N ALA A 58 30.08 -0.25 -11.51
CA ALA A 58 30.35 -1.20 -10.44
C ALA A 58 29.59 -0.83 -9.14
N THR A 59 29.52 0.47 -8.82
CA THR A 59 28.75 0.95 -7.67
C THR A 59 27.26 0.69 -7.86
N ALA A 60 26.73 0.97 -9.06
CA ALA A 60 25.34 0.72 -9.40
C ALA A 60 24.96 -0.78 -9.30
N ALA A 61 25.84 -1.68 -9.77
CA ALA A 61 25.62 -3.11 -9.64
C ALA A 61 25.60 -3.54 -8.16
N ALA A 62 26.58 -3.07 -7.37
CA ALA A 62 26.67 -3.39 -5.94
C ALA A 62 25.48 -2.86 -5.13
N ASP A 63 25.04 -1.63 -5.40
CA ASP A 63 23.88 -1.01 -4.75
C ASP A 63 22.59 -1.78 -5.07
N LEU A 64 22.42 -2.22 -6.33
CA LEU A 64 21.26 -3.02 -6.74
C LEU A 64 21.25 -4.39 -6.06
N ILE A 65 22.37 -5.11 -6.02
CA ILE A 65 22.47 -6.39 -5.31
C ILE A 65 22.13 -6.22 -3.82
N ALA A 66 22.61 -5.15 -3.19
CA ALA A 66 22.35 -4.90 -1.77
C ALA A 66 20.88 -4.58 -1.45
N ALA A 67 20.17 -3.96 -2.40
CA ALA A 67 18.77 -3.55 -2.27
C ALA A 67 17.78 -4.67 -2.62
N VAL A 68 18.24 -5.76 -3.22
CA VAL A 68 17.41 -6.88 -3.64
C VAL A 68 17.41 -7.99 -2.58
N ASP A 69 16.29 -8.70 -2.39
CA ASP A 69 16.26 -9.85 -1.49
C ASP A 69 17.04 -11.05 -2.07
N LYS A 70 17.53 -11.92 -1.19
CA LYS A 70 18.32 -13.10 -1.58
C LYS A 70 17.53 -14.03 -2.52
N GLU A 71 16.22 -14.11 -2.38
CA GLU A 71 15.37 -14.95 -3.22
C GLU A 71 15.36 -14.52 -4.69
N GLN A 72 15.61 -13.23 -4.94
CA GLN A 72 15.66 -12.64 -6.28
C GLN A 72 17.04 -12.79 -6.95
N TYR A 73 18.08 -13.20 -6.21
CA TYR A 73 19.44 -13.35 -6.76
C TYR A 73 19.50 -14.39 -7.88
N LYS A 74 18.57 -15.34 -7.92
CA LYS A 74 18.44 -16.32 -9.01
C LYS A 74 18.24 -15.66 -10.38
N HIS A 75 17.60 -14.49 -10.41
CA HIS A 75 17.37 -13.71 -11.63
C HIS A 75 18.60 -12.89 -12.05
N LEU A 76 19.53 -12.63 -11.13
CA LEU A 76 20.71 -11.79 -11.37
C LEU A 76 21.98 -12.59 -11.70
N ARG A 77 21.96 -13.91 -11.54
CA ARG A 77 23.12 -14.76 -11.84
C ARG A 77 23.48 -14.69 -13.33
N GLY A 78 24.73 -14.35 -13.63
CA GLY A 78 25.25 -14.27 -15.00
C GLY A 78 25.16 -12.89 -15.63
N VAL A 79 24.48 -11.94 -14.97
CA VAL A 79 24.42 -10.52 -15.38
C VAL A 79 24.92 -9.58 -14.27
N ASP A 80 25.44 -10.11 -13.17
CA ASP A 80 25.86 -9.42 -11.95
C ASP A 80 26.99 -8.38 -12.14
N GLY A 81 27.67 -8.42 -13.29
CA GLY A 81 28.66 -7.42 -13.68
C GLY A 81 28.09 -6.23 -14.47
N ASN A 82 26.81 -6.24 -14.85
CA ASN A 82 26.19 -5.21 -15.67
C ASN A 82 24.88 -4.72 -15.05
N ALA A 83 24.95 -3.60 -14.34
CA ALA A 83 23.82 -2.99 -13.65
C ALA A 83 22.60 -2.74 -14.54
N ARG A 84 22.81 -2.44 -15.84
CA ARG A 84 21.72 -2.24 -16.79
C ARG A 84 20.97 -3.54 -17.09
N GLU A 85 21.71 -4.61 -17.38
CA GLU A 85 21.13 -5.92 -17.67
C GLU A 85 20.44 -6.52 -16.43
N MET A 86 21.02 -6.29 -15.25
CA MET A 86 20.37 -6.63 -13.98
C MET A 86 19.02 -5.94 -13.84
N TRP A 87 18.98 -4.61 -14.02
CA TRP A 87 17.75 -3.83 -13.93
C TRP A 87 16.70 -4.31 -14.92
N ARG A 88 17.09 -4.47 -16.19
CA ARG A 88 16.21 -4.97 -17.26
C ARG A 88 15.66 -6.36 -16.97
N THR A 89 16.47 -7.25 -16.38
CA THR A 89 16.05 -8.61 -16.04
C THR A 89 15.01 -8.61 -14.91
N LEU A 90 15.22 -7.79 -13.88
CA LEU A 90 14.26 -7.62 -12.79
C LEU A 90 12.96 -6.98 -13.30
N GLU A 91 13.08 -5.92 -14.10
CA GLU A 91 11.93 -5.25 -14.72
C GLU A 91 11.13 -6.22 -15.56
N LEU A 92 11.79 -7.01 -16.42
CA LEU A 92 11.12 -8.04 -17.22
C LEU A 92 10.41 -9.05 -16.31
N PHE A 93 11.09 -9.60 -15.30
CA PHE A 93 10.51 -10.66 -14.46
C PHE A 93 9.29 -10.18 -13.67
N HIS A 94 9.40 -9.02 -13.01
CA HIS A 94 8.33 -8.50 -12.17
C HIS A 94 7.21 -7.80 -12.96
N THR A 95 7.45 -7.44 -14.23
CA THR A 95 6.41 -6.88 -15.10
C THR A 95 5.76 -7.95 -15.99
N SER A 96 6.46 -9.04 -16.32
CA SER A 96 5.93 -10.13 -17.18
C SER A 96 5.01 -11.12 -16.46
N GLY A 97 5.10 -11.23 -15.13
CA GLY A 97 4.17 -12.01 -14.31
C GLY A 97 2.86 -11.29 -14.00
N ASP A 98 2.78 -9.99 -14.31
CA ASP A 98 1.65 -9.13 -13.96
C ASP A 98 0.56 -9.12 -15.03
N GLU A 99 0.34 -10.28 -15.68
CA GLU A 99 -0.79 -10.54 -16.60
C GLU A 99 -2.17 -10.34 -15.89
N THR A 100 -2.15 -10.18 -14.56
CA THR A 100 -3.31 -9.79 -13.73
C THR A 100 -3.57 -8.28 -13.66
N GLN A 101 -2.59 -7.42 -13.89
CA GLN A 101 -2.77 -5.96 -14.03
C GLN A 101 -2.73 -5.58 -15.50
N ASP A 102 -3.80 -5.94 -16.20
CA ASP A 102 -4.13 -5.33 -17.48
C ASP A 102 -4.94 -4.04 -17.23
N SER A 103 -4.95 -3.14 -18.20
CA SER A 103 -5.76 -1.92 -18.17
C SER A 103 -7.21 -2.24 -17.79
N LEU A 104 -7.76 -3.33 -18.34
CA LEU A 104 -9.12 -3.76 -18.06
C LEU A 104 -9.36 -4.18 -16.61
N THR A 105 -8.41 -4.89 -15.98
CA THR A 105 -8.57 -5.32 -14.57
C THR A 105 -8.46 -4.13 -13.63
N THR A 106 -7.55 -3.19 -13.90
CA THR A 106 -7.45 -1.94 -13.15
C THR A 106 -8.69 -1.06 -13.34
N TRP A 107 -9.22 -0.95 -14.56
CA TRP A 107 -10.48 -0.26 -14.83
C TRP A 107 -11.67 -0.90 -14.11
N ASN A 108 -11.73 -2.22 -14.07
CA ASN A 108 -12.76 -2.96 -13.33
C ASN A 108 -12.64 -2.69 -11.82
N ALA A 109 -11.43 -2.77 -11.26
CA ALA A 109 -11.18 -2.47 -9.85
C ALA A 109 -11.55 -1.02 -9.51
N PHE A 110 -11.18 -0.06 -10.35
CA PHE A 110 -11.57 1.35 -10.21
C PHE A 110 -13.11 1.48 -10.23
N SER A 111 -13.77 0.84 -11.20
CA SER A 111 -15.21 0.92 -11.41
C SER A 111 -16.03 0.18 -10.35
N SER A 112 -15.46 -0.81 -9.65
CA SER A 112 -16.15 -1.62 -8.65
C SER A 112 -15.75 -1.30 -7.21
N ALA A 113 -14.81 -0.39 -6.98
CA ALA A 113 -14.37 0.00 -5.64
C ALA A 113 -15.56 0.55 -4.81
N MET A 114 -15.85 -0.08 -3.66
CA MET A 114 -16.95 0.31 -2.77
C MET A 114 -16.44 0.51 -1.34
N TYR A 115 -16.95 1.53 -0.67
CA TYR A 115 -16.64 1.78 0.74
C TYR A 115 -17.57 0.95 1.63
N THR A 116 -17.17 -0.27 1.95
CA THR A 116 -17.97 -1.22 2.75
C THR A 116 -17.49 -1.37 4.19
N ASP A 117 -16.19 -1.19 4.44
CA ASP A 117 -15.59 -1.34 5.76
C ASP A 117 -15.39 0.02 6.44
N HIS A 118 -16.27 0.33 7.39
CA HIS A 118 -16.25 1.57 8.16
C HIS A 118 -15.13 1.66 9.22
N SER A 119 -14.42 0.55 9.47
CA SER A 119 -13.21 0.57 10.30
C SER A 119 -12.07 1.30 9.60
N ILE A 120 -12.05 1.26 8.27
CA ILE A 120 -11.08 1.96 7.44
C ILE A 120 -11.49 3.44 7.33
N PRO A 121 -10.59 4.40 7.59
CA PRO A 121 -10.86 5.81 7.35
C PRO A 121 -11.20 6.07 5.88
N LEU A 122 -12.21 6.89 5.62
CA LEU A 122 -12.65 7.23 4.26
C LEU A 122 -11.49 7.82 3.43
N LYS A 123 -10.59 8.57 4.06
CA LYS A 123 -9.38 9.08 3.43
C LYS A 123 -8.52 7.97 2.82
N SER A 124 -8.33 6.85 3.53
CA SER A 124 -7.53 5.73 3.04
C SER A 124 -8.19 5.07 1.84
N PHE A 125 -9.51 4.89 1.90
CA PHE A 125 -10.29 4.34 0.79
C PHE A 125 -10.28 5.25 -0.46
N ILE A 126 -10.46 6.57 -0.28
CA ILE A 126 -10.30 7.54 -1.38
C ILE A 126 -8.89 7.45 -1.96
N GLY A 127 -7.88 7.26 -1.11
CA GLY A 127 -6.50 7.01 -1.53
C GLY A 127 -6.39 5.83 -2.50
N THR A 128 -7.07 4.72 -2.24
CA THR A 128 -7.10 3.56 -3.15
C THR A 128 -7.72 3.89 -4.51
N ILE A 129 -8.81 4.65 -4.56
CA ILE A 129 -9.41 5.08 -5.84
C ILE A 129 -8.45 5.97 -6.62
N LEU A 130 -7.77 6.92 -5.94
CA LEU A 130 -6.79 7.80 -6.55
C LEU A 130 -5.55 7.05 -7.02
N GLU A 131 -5.11 6.04 -6.27
CA GLU A 131 -4.03 5.17 -6.67
C GLU A 131 -4.38 4.44 -7.96
N LEU A 132 -5.55 3.79 -8.04
CA LEU A 132 -6.03 3.12 -9.26
C LEU A 132 -6.09 4.07 -10.47
N ALA A 133 -6.59 5.30 -10.27
CA ALA A 133 -6.58 6.33 -11.30
C ALA A 133 -5.17 6.72 -11.76
N ASP A 134 -4.22 6.81 -10.84
CA ASP A 134 -2.81 7.05 -11.15
C ASP A 134 -2.19 5.86 -11.89
N GLN A 135 -2.54 4.61 -11.54
CA GLN A 135 -2.09 3.43 -12.29
C GLN A 135 -2.57 3.46 -13.75
N LEU A 136 -3.83 3.83 -13.97
CA LEU A 136 -4.40 4.00 -15.31
C LEU A 136 -3.67 5.05 -16.15
N ASN A 137 -3.31 6.18 -15.52
CA ASN A 137 -2.54 7.24 -16.17
C ASN A 137 -1.08 6.83 -16.45
N THR A 138 -0.39 6.30 -15.45
CA THR A 138 1.07 6.09 -15.50
C THR A 138 1.49 4.84 -16.26
N ILE A 139 0.74 3.75 -16.14
CA ILE A 139 1.08 2.46 -16.75
C ILE A 139 0.45 2.35 -18.14
N PHE A 140 -0.84 2.66 -18.25
CA PHE A 140 -1.61 2.40 -19.46
C PHE A 140 -1.83 3.64 -20.33
N ASN A 141 -1.39 4.82 -19.87
CA ASN A 141 -1.60 6.10 -20.55
C ASN A 141 -3.09 6.35 -20.90
N ASP A 142 -3.99 5.90 -20.01
CA ASP A 142 -5.45 6.00 -20.15
C ASP A 142 -6.06 6.65 -18.89
N PRO A 143 -5.78 7.95 -18.65
CA PRO A 143 -6.17 8.59 -17.40
C PRO A 143 -7.69 8.77 -17.29
N PRO A 144 -8.31 8.39 -16.16
CA PRO A 144 -9.66 8.83 -15.86
C PRO A 144 -9.70 10.35 -15.65
N SER A 145 -10.71 11.00 -16.20
CA SER A 145 -11.00 12.42 -15.94
C SER A 145 -11.36 12.68 -14.48
N ASP A 146 -11.15 13.92 -14.01
CA ASP A 146 -11.54 14.32 -12.66
C ASP A 146 -13.03 14.09 -12.39
N SER A 147 -13.89 14.32 -13.38
CA SER A 147 -15.32 14.02 -13.29
C SER A 147 -15.61 12.52 -13.10
N GLN A 148 -14.86 11.62 -13.76
CA GLN A 148 -14.98 10.18 -13.56
C GLN A 148 -14.50 9.76 -12.17
N ILE A 149 -13.42 10.35 -11.67
CA ILE A 149 -12.91 10.11 -10.32
C ILE A 149 -13.94 10.57 -9.27
N ILE A 150 -14.48 11.78 -9.42
CA ILE A 150 -15.50 12.33 -8.53
C ILE A 150 -16.75 11.45 -8.55
N ALA A 151 -17.27 11.12 -9.73
CA ALA A 151 -18.43 10.26 -9.88
C ALA A 151 -18.20 8.89 -9.23
N ARG A 152 -17.00 8.31 -9.40
CA ARG A 152 -16.65 7.04 -8.79
C ARG A 152 -16.58 7.13 -7.26
N ILE A 153 -15.95 8.16 -6.72
CA ILE A 153 -15.92 8.39 -5.27
C ILE A 153 -17.35 8.49 -4.73
N LEU A 154 -18.21 9.33 -5.31
CA LEU A 154 -19.59 9.52 -4.83
C LEU A 154 -20.43 8.24 -4.96
N ALA A 155 -20.31 7.50 -6.07
CA ALA A 155 -21.03 6.25 -6.29
C ALA A 155 -20.54 5.09 -5.39
N SER A 156 -19.32 5.18 -4.87
CA SER A 156 -18.73 4.17 -4.00
C SER A 156 -19.16 4.26 -2.53
N LEU A 157 -19.79 5.39 -2.14
CA LEU A 157 -20.20 5.63 -0.77
C LEU A 157 -21.50 4.89 -0.42
N PRO A 158 -21.62 4.35 0.81
CA PRO A 158 -22.81 3.62 1.22
C PRO A 158 -23.98 4.57 1.48
N PHE A 159 -25.15 4.13 1.01
CA PHE A 159 -26.44 4.72 1.34
C PHE A 159 -26.99 4.08 2.62
N PRO A 160 -27.64 4.85 3.52
CA PRO A 160 -28.01 6.27 3.42
C PRO A 160 -27.03 7.26 4.05
N GLN A 161 -25.92 6.80 4.63
CA GLN A 161 -25.08 7.58 5.55
C GLN A 161 -24.52 8.86 4.90
N PHE A 162 -24.19 8.81 3.60
CA PHE A 162 -23.62 9.93 2.86
C PHE A 162 -24.62 10.65 1.94
N ASP A 163 -25.91 10.29 1.93
CA ASP A 163 -26.90 10.85 0.97
C ASP A 163 -27.02 12.38 1.09
N ASN A 164 -27.02 12.90 2.32
CA ASN A 164 -27.13 14.35 2.56
C ASN A 164 -25.94 15.13 1.96
N VAL A 165 -24.72 14.66 2.18
CA VAL A 165 -23.53 15.32 1.63
C VAL A 165 -23.45 15.15 0.12
N ILE A 166 -23.87 14.02 -0.44
CA ILE A 166 -23.91 13.80 -1.89
C ILE A 166 -24.90 14.77 -2.55
N ARG A 167 -26.10 14.95 -1.98
CA ARG A 167 -27.08 15.92 -2.47
C ARG A 167 -26.56 17.36 -2.38
N PHE A 168 -25.90 17.69 -1.27
CA PHE A 168 -25.26 18.99 -1.09
C PHE A 168 -24.19 19.26 -2.16
N ILE A 169 -23.27 18.31 -2.36
CA ILE A 169 -22.21 18.39 -3.37
C ILE A 169 -22.81 18.56 -4.77
N ASN A 170 -23.82 17.76 -5.14
CA ASN A 170 -24.43 17.82 -6.47
C ASN A 170 -25.10 19.18 -6.78
N GLY A 171 -25.53 19.91 -5.75
CA GLY A 171 -26.11 21.24 -5.86
C GLY A 171 -25.11 22.40 -5.84
N ASP A 172 -23.84 22.15 -5.52
CA ASP A 172 -22.80 23.19 -5.46
C ASP A 172 -22.15 23.41 -6.83
N SER A 173 -21.81 24.66 -7.14
CA SER A 173 -21.05 25.06 -8.34
C SER A 173 -19.66 24.44 -8.45
N ARG A 174 -19.08 23.96 -7.34
CA ARG A 174 -17.73 23.38 -7.25
C ARG A 174 -17.73 21.86 -7.28
N ARG A 175 -18.85 21.23 -7.65
CA ARG A 175 -18.96 19.77 -7.71
C ARG A 175 -17.92 19.10 -8.62
N ASP A 176 -17.36 19.85 -9.57
CA ASP A 176 -16.32 19.37 -10.49
C ASP A 176 -14.89 19.59 -9.94
N ASP A 177 -14.73 20.28 -8.80
CA ASP A 177 -13.44 20.43 -8.10
C ASP A 177 -13.21 19.22 -7.19
N ARG A 178 -12.34 18.32 -7.66
CA ARG A 178 -11.98 17.09 -6.94
C ARG A 178 -11.47 17.35 -5.52
N ALA A 179 -10.64 18.38 -5.32
CA ALA A 179 -10.04 18.65 -4.01
C ALA A 179 -11.10 19.13 -3.02
N TRP A 180 -12.02 19.99 -3.48
CA TRP A 180 -13.14 20.45 -2.69
C TRP A 180 -14.10 19.32 -2.31
N VAL A 181 -14.47 18.45 -3.27
CA VAL A 181 -15.34 17.28 -3.03
C VAL A 181 -14.74 16.36 -1.97
N ILE A 182 -13.45 16.00 -2.10
CA ILE A 182 -12.77 15.16 -1.12
C ILE A 182 -12.78 15.81 0.26
N ALA A 183 -12.51 17.11 0.35
CA ALA A 183 -12.51 17.83 1.62
C ALA A 183 -13.89 17.81 2.32
N GLU A 184 -14.98 17.97 1.55
CA GLU A 184 -16.33 17.95 2.10
C GLU A 184 -16.75 16.54 2.55
N LEU A 185 -16.38 15.50 1.80
CA LEU A 185 -16.62 14.10 2.20
C LEU A 185 -15.89 13.73 3.50
N LEU A 186 -14.63 14.16 3.65
CA LEU A 186 -13.85 13.93 4.88
C LEU A 186 -14.37 14.73 6.07
N LYS A 187 -15.00 15.89 5.81
CA LYS A 187 -15.71 16.64 6.84
C LYS A 187 -16.97 15.89 7.29
N GLU A 188 -17.74 15.33 6.35
CA GLU A 188 -18.92 14.53 6.67
C GLU A 188 -18.57 13.26 7.45
N GLU A 189 -17.51 12.52 7.04
CA GLU A 189 -17.05 11.34 7.78
C GLU A 189 -16.78 11.66 9.26
N ARG A 190 -16.16 12.81 9.55
CA ARG A 190 -15.91 13.25 10.93
C ARG A 190 -17.19 13.53 11.70
N ILE A 191 -18.24 14.03 11.04
CA ILE A 191 -19.55 14.28 11.65
C ILE A 191 -20.22 12.93 11.97
N LEU A 192 -20.26 12.03 10.99
CA LEU A 192 -20.89 10.71 11.13
C LEU A 192 -20.22 9.82 12.18
N ARG A 193 -18.88 9.90 12.32
CA ARG A 193 -18.16 9.20 13.39
C ARG A 193 -18.47 9.80 14.78
N ARG A 194 -18.65 11.12 14.89
CA ARG A 194 -19.05 11.77 16.16
C ARG A 194 -20.49 11.46 16.54
N SER A 195 -21.39 11.34 15.57
CA SER A 195 -22.78 10.94 15.81
C SER A 195 -22.95 9.44 16.09
N GLY A 196 -21.87 8.65 15.97
CA GLY A 196 -21.90 7.20 16.14
C GLY A 196 -22.55 6.44 14.99
N GLN A 197 -22.86 7.11 13.87
CA GLN A 197 -23.45 6.49 12.68
C GLN A 197 -22.44 5.66 11.88
N LEU A 198 -21.14 5.98 11.99
CA LEU A 198 -20.05 5.16 11.48
C LEU A 198 -19.27 4.61 12.68
N THR A 199 -19.58 3.37 13.07
CA THR A 199 -18.91 2.73 14.19
C THR A 199 -17.46 2.41 13.83
N SER A 200 -16.53 3.24 14.28
CA SER A 200 -15.29 2.69 14.82
C SER A 200 -15.61 2.02 16.16
N THR A 201 -14.89 0.97 16.50
CA THR A 201 -14.77 0.37 17.85
C THR A 201 -14.99 1.38 18.98
N PRO A 202 -15.57 0.94 20.12
CA PRO A 202 -16.38 1.77 21.00
C PRO A 202 -15.64 3.01 21.48
N PRO A 203 -16.36 4.12 21.73
CA PRO A 203 -15.75 5.31 22.28
C PRO A 203 -15.14 4.92 23.63
N SER A 204 -13.83 5.08 23.75
CA SER A 204 -13.27 5.48 25.04
C SER A 204 -13.86 6.85 25.33
N ILE A 205 -15.05 6.83 25.92
CA ILE A 205 -15.61 7.96 26.62
C ILE A 205 -14.60 8.19 27.75
N MET A 206 -13.64 9.10 27.54
CA MET A 206 -13.00 9.79 28.65
C MET A 206 -14.02 10.77 29.23
N THR A 207 -15.14 10.25 29.72
CA THR A 207 -15.82 10.87 30.83
C THR A 207 -14.82 10.78 31.97
N ALA A 208 -14.53 11.91 32.59
CA ALA A 208 -13.79 11.92 33.85
C ALA A 208 -14.53 11.00 34.82
N VAL A 209 -14.09 9.75 34.93
CA VAL A 209 -14.54 8.80 35.93
C VAL A 209 -14.00 9.36 37.24
N THR A 210 -14.82 10.10 37.95
CA THR A 210 -14.66 10.24 39.39
C THR A 210 -14.46 8.83 39.92
N PRO A 211 -13.34 8.52 40.61
CA PRO A 211 -13.02 7.15 40.99
C PRO A 211 -14.18 6.58 41.80
N LEU A 212 -14.89 5.61 41.20
CA LEU A 212 -16.06 4.95 41.78
C LEU A 212 -15.66 4.37 43.14
N GLN A 213 -16.01 5.08 44.21
CA GLN A 213 -15.71 4.70 45.59
C GLN A 213 -16.94 4.04 46.17
N CYS A 214 -16.79 2.81 46.66
CA CYS A 214 -17.87 2.07 47.29
C CYS A 214 -18.34 2.80 48.55
N SER A 215 -19.63 3.08 48.67
CA SER A 215 -20.21 3.77 49.83
C SER A 215 -20.19 2.95 51.12
N ASN A 216 -20.07 1.62 51.04
CA ASN A 216 -19.87 0.76 52.21
C ASN A 216 -18.39 0.69 52.62
N CYS A 217 -17.54 0.04 51.83
CA CYS A 217 -16.17 -0.26 52.26
C CYS A 217 -15.17 0.88 52.02
N LYS A 218 -15.61 2.00 51.41
CA LYS A 218 -14.81 3.17 51.04
C LYS A 218 -13.62 2.87 50.12
N ARG A 219 -13.54 1.68 49.52
CA ARG A 219 -12.50 1.31 48.53
C ARG A 219 -12.95 1.69 47.11
N ARG A 220 -11.98 1.90 46.23
CA ARG A 220 -12.20 2.28 44.82
C ARG A 220 -12.39 1.04 43.94
N GLY A 221 -13.08 1.21 42.82
CA GLY A 221 -13.18 0.21 41.75
C GLY A 221 -14.42 -0.69 41.78
N HIS A 222 -15.38 -0.43 42.67
CA HIS A 222 -16.68 -1.10 42.70
C HIS A 222 -17.73 -0.24 43.43
N THR A 223 -19.02 -0.55 43.25
CA THR A 223 -20.14 0.10 43.95
C THR A 223 -20.60 -0.72 45.16
N HIS A 224 -21.47 -0.16 46.02
CA HIS A 224 -22.07 -0.90 47.15
C HIS A 224 -22.80 -2.20 46.73
N PRO A 225 -23.62 -2.21 45.65
CA PRO A 225 -24.20 -3.45 45.10
C PRO A 225 -23.16 -4.53 44.79
N ASP A 226 -21.97 -4.14 44.35
CA ASP A 226 -20.88 -5.05 43.98
C ASP A 226 -19.84 -5.26 45.09
N CYS A 227 -20.16 -4.83 46.32
CA CYS A 227 -19.26 -4.90 47.46
C CYS A 227 -19.36 -6.28 48.12
N PHE A 228 -18.21 -6.94 48.25
CA PHE A 228 -18.09 -8.24 48.94
C PHE A 228 -17.75 -8.10 50.44
N HIS A 229 -17.50 -6.88 50.94
CA HIS A 229 -17.29 -6.66 52.39
C HIS A 229 -18.59 -6.80 53.17
N PRO A 230 -18.52 -7.02 54.50
CA PRO A 230 -19.70 -7.08 55.36
C PRO A 230 -20.63 -5.88 55.19
N GLY A 231 -21.93 -6.13 55.08
CA GLY A 231 -22.96 -5.14 54.74
C GLY A 231 -23.05 -4.76 53.26
N GLY A 232 -22.28 -5.41 52.38
CA GLY A 232 -22.23 -5.12 50.95
C GLY A 232 -23.29 -5.91 50.16
N GLY A 233 -23.62 -5.46 48.94
CA GLY A 233 -24.66 -6.11 48.13
C GLY A 233 -24.33 -7.55 47.69
N LYS A 234 -23.06 -7.95 47.77
CA LYS A 234 -22.56 -9.31 47.48
C LYS A 234 -21.82 -9.92 48.67
N GLU A 235 -22.17 -9.53 49.90
CA GLU A 235 -21.61 -10.14 51.10
C GLU A 235 -21.75 -11.67 51.05
N GLY A 236 -20.65 -12.39 51.29
CA GLY A 236 -20.61 -13.85 51.27
C GLY A 236 -20.54 -14.50 49.87
N GLN A 237 -20.71 -13.74 48.79
CA GLN A 237 -20.67 -14.25 47.41
C GLN A 237 -19.28 -14.06 46.76
N PHE A 238 -18.22 -14.46 47.47
CA PHE A 238 -16.86 -14.27 46.99
C PHE A 238 -16.56 -15.18 45.78
N PRO A 239 -16.03 -14.64 44.67
CA PRO A 239 -15.50 -15.45 43.59
C PRO A 239 -14.35 -16.35 44.08
N GLU A 240 -14.18 -17.51 43.45
CA GLU A 240 -13.19 -18.51 43.87
C GLU A 240 -11.74 -17.98 43.92
N TRP A 241 -11.41 -16.99 43.07
CA TRP A 241 -10.10 -16.32 43.07
C TRP A 241 -9.87 -15.40 44.29
N TYR A 242 -10.93 -14.96 44.97
CA TYR A 242 -10.84 -14.04 46.12
C TYR A 242 -10.34 -14.77 47.38
N ASN A 243 -10.71 -16.04 47.55
CA ASN A 243 -10.26 -16.89 48.67
C ASN A 243 -8.77 -17.31 48.56
N LYS A 244 -8.16 -17.19 47.37
CA LYS A 244 -6.74 -17.49 47.16
C LYS A 244 -5.79 -16.39 47.67
N ARG A 245 -6.33 -15.22 48.04
CA ARG A 245 -5.57 -14.19 48.77
C ARG A 245 -5.79 -14.41 50.27
N GLY A 246 -4.96 -15.27 50.86
CA GLY A 246 -4.92 -15.45 52.32
C GLY A 246 -4.74 -14.11 53.07
N PRO A 247 -5.05 -14.07 54.38
CA PRO A 247 -4.90 -12.86 55.18
C PRO A 247 -3.45 -12.35 55.10
N ARG A 248 -3.28 -11.11 54.63
CA ARG A 248 -1.98 -10.41 54.66
C ARG A 248 -1.60 -10.16 56.12
N GLY A 249 -0.77 -11.03 56.67
CA GLY A 249 -0.29 -10.92 58.04
C GLY A 249 0.66 -12.04 58.47
N ALA A 250 1.64 -12.41 57.64
CA ALA A 250 2.83 -13.13 58.07
C ALA A 250 3.91 -13.04 56.98
N GLN A 251 5.02 -12.36 57.26
CA GLN A 251 6.26 -12.60 56.50
C GLN A 251 6.79 -13.99 56.89
N PRO A 252 7.30 -14.76 55.93
CA PRO A 252 8.66 -15.24 56.12
C PRO A 252 9.54 -15.17 54.85
N SER A 253 10.80 -14.84 55.12
CA SER A 253 12.09 -15.13 54.47
C SER A 253 12.17 -15.65 53.02
N ARG A 254 13.04 -14.98 52.24
CA ARG A 254 13.72 -15.50 51.02
C ARG A 254 14.37 -16.88 51.26
N PRO A 255 14.44 -17.73 50.22
CA PRO A 255 15.71 -17.82 49.47
C PRO A 255 15.58 -17.98 47.93
N ASP A 256 16.58 -17.39 47.26
CA ASP A 256 17.35 -17.70 46.04
C ASP A 256 16.78 -18.38 44.78
N ASP A 257 17.11 -17.69 43.67
CA ASP A 257 17.58 -18.14 42.34
C ASP A 257 17.02 -19.41 41.68
N HIS A 258 16.33 -19.21 40.54
CA HIS A 258 16.75 -19.84 39.28
C HIS A 258 16.13 -19.18 38.03
N VAL A 259 16.98 -19.08 37.02
CA VAL A 259 16.85 -18.56 35.64
C VAL A 259 15.77 -19.26 34.80
N GLN A 260 15.01 -18.52 33.95
CA GLN A 260 14.80 -18.83 32.51
C GLN A 260 14.07 -17.72 31.71
N VAL A 261 14.44 -17.66 30.42
CA VAL A 261 14.30 -16.65 29.34
C VAL A 261 13.01 -16.92 28.50
N PRO A 262 12.51 -16.00 27.64
CA PRO A 262 11.09 -15.87 27.28
C PRO A 262 10.68 -16.60 25.98
N THR A 263 9.37 -16.72 25.76
CA THR A 263 8.81 -17.13 24.46
C THR A 263 7.61 -16.26 24.06
N ALA A 264 7.69 -15.73 22.84
CA ALA A 264 6.66 -14.98 22.13
C ALA A 264 5.65 -15.92 21.48
N ASN A 265 4.37 -15.51 21.38
CA ASN A 265 3.38 -16.16 20.52
C ASN A 265 2.74 -15.13 19.57
N THR A 266 3.25 -15.16 18.35
CA THR A 266 2.62 -15.20 17.02
C THR A 266 1.14 -14.84 16.88
N VAL A 267 0.89 -13.83 16.04
CA VAL A 267 -0.39 -13.48 15.42
C VAL A 267 -0.62 -14.37 14.18
N ILE A 268 -1.80 -14.97 14.08
CA ILE A 268 -2.27 -15.74 12.92
C ILE A 268 -2.96 -14.76 11.95
N THR A 269 -2.36 -14.52 10.79
CA THR A 269 -3.03 -13.93 9.62
C THR A 269 -3.49 -15.05 8.69
N GLY A 270 -4.80 -15.13 8.49
CA GLY A 270 -5.44 -16.13 7.64
C GLY A 270 -5.26 -15.83 6.16
N SER A 271 -4.72 -16.82 5.45
CA SER A 271 -4.74 -16.95 3.99
C SER A 271 -6.17 -17.11 3.47
N VAL A 272 -6.51 -16.35 2.43
CA VAL A 272 -7.59 -16.71 1.50
C VAL A 272 -7.00 -17.54 0.37
N MET A 273 -7.55 -18.73 0.17
CA MET A 273 -7.17 -19.69 -0.86
C MET A 273 -7.71 -19.26 -2.23
N ALA A 274 -6.85 -19.23 -3.25
CA ALA A 274 -7.27 -19.18 -4.64
C ALA A 274 -7.28 -20.61 -5.24
N LEU A 275 -8.46 -21.01 -5.70
CA LEU A 275 -8.73 -22.21 -6.50
C LEU A 275 -8.96 -21.81 -7.96
N SER A 276 -8.19 -22.39 -8.88
CA SER A 276 -8.57 -22.87 -10.23
C SER A 276 -7.29 -22.97 -11.08
N ALA A 277 -6.82 -24.13 -11.55
CA ALA A 277 -7.40 -25.13 -12.45
C ALA A 277 -7.54 -24.64 -13.92
N SER A 278 -6.51 -24.99 -14.69
CA SER A 278 -6.49 -25.33 -16.13
C SER A 278 -7.12 -24.40 -17.17
N ALA A 279 -6.26 -23.83 -18.01
CA ALA A 279 -6.42 -23.87 -19.47
C ALA A 279 -5.06 -23.79 -20.18
N ARG A 280 -4.54 -24.96 -20.60
CA ARG A 280 -3.53 -25.06 -21.66
C ARG A 280 -4.23 -24.95 -23.01
N SER A 281 -3.46 -24.52 -24.01
CA SER A 281 -3.70 -24.54 -25.46
C SER A 281 -4.41 -23.32 -26.05
N PHE A 282 -3.61 -22.37 -26.55
CA PHE A 282 -3.77 -21.91 -27.93
C PHE A 282 -2.38 -21.61 -28.52
N LEU A 283 -1.98 -22.47 -29.44
CA LEU A 283 -0.76 -22.39 -30.23
C LEU A 283 -0.91 -21.29 -31.30
N ARG A 284 0.15 -20.48 -31.45
CA ARG A 284 0.93 -20.36 -32.70
C ARG A 284 0.12 -20.07 -33.97
N GLN A 285 0.09 -18.81 -34.42
CA GLN A 285 0.18 -18.42 -35.84
C GLN A 285 0.06 -16.91 -36.03
N ARG A 286 1.17 -16.25 -36.39
CA ARG A 286 1.34 -15.45 -37.62
C ARG A 286 2.58 -14.57 -37.51
N GLU A 287 3.67 -15.12 -37.98
CA GLU A 287 4.73 -14.36 -38.62
C GLU A 287 4.49 -14.43 -40.14
N ILE A 288 4.92 -13.41 -40.87
CA ILE A 288 5.01 -13.28 -42.34
C ILE A 288 3.71 -12.80 -43.03
N VAL A 289 3.69 -11.53 -43.48
CA VAL A 289 3.70 -11.16 -44.92
C VAL A 289 4.36 -9.78 -45.10
N ASP A 290 5.22 -9.74 -46.10
CA ASP A 290 6.11 -8.67 -46.56
C ASP A 290 5.45 -7.39 -47.13
N ASP A 291 6.22 -6.31 -47.00
CA ASP A 291 6.65 -5.37 -48.05
C ASP A 291 5.66 -5.01 -49.18
N ALA A 292 5.13 -3.79 -49.14
CA ALA A 292 4.56 -3.11 -50.29
C ALA A 292 4.96 -1.62 -50.27
N THR A 293 6.10 -1.36 -50.91
CA THR A 293 6.55 -0.04 -51.34
C THR A 293 5.57 0.52 -52.39
N ILE A 294 4.87 1.61 -52.06
CA ILE A 294 3.97 2.32 -53.00
C ILE A 294 4.75 3.50 -53.62
N TYR A 295 4.95 3.43 -54.93
CA TYR A 295 5.45 4.53 -55.75
C TYR A 295 4.34 5.57 -55.96
N PHE A 296 4.60 6.82 -55.57
CA PHE A 296 3.80 7.98 -55.96
C PHE A 296 4.21 8.42 -57.37
N THR A 297 3.27 8.37 -58.31
CA THR A 297 3.40 9.00 -59.63
C THR A 297 2.87 10.43 -59.57
N GLU A 298 3.72 11.39 -59.93
CA GLU A 298 3.40 12.81 -60.10
C GLU A 298 2.39 13.03 -61.23
N ALA A 299 1.41 13.90 -60.99
CA ALA A 299 0.43 14.33 -61.98
C ALA A 299 0.85 15.69 -62.57
N GLU A 300 0.94 15.78 -63.90
CA GLU A 300 1.17 17.02 -64.64
C GLU A 300 -0.10 17.92 -64.65
N PRO A 301 0.04 19.26 -64.67
CA PRO A 301 -1.08 20.18 -64.80
C PRO A 301 -1.49 20.41 -66.26
N ILE A 302 -2.82 20.46 -66.46
CA ILE A 302 -3.50 20.74 -67.73
C ILE A 302 -3.44 22.25 -68.03
N GLU A 303 -2.88 22.64 -69.18
CA GLU A 303 -3.03 23.98 -69.76
C GLU A 303 -4.44 24.17 -70.34
N LEU A 304 -5.13 25.21 -69.88
CA LEU A 304 -6.40 25.69 -70.42
C LEU A 304 -6.13 26.74 -71.51
N ALA A 305 -6.45 26.39 -72.75
CA ALA A 305 -6.62 27.34 -73.85
C ALA A 305 -8.08 27.32 -74.29
N VAL A 306 -8.79 28.43 -74.03
CA VAL A 306 -9.68 29.23 -74.91
C VAL A 306 -10.39 30.27 -74.04
#